data_AF-A0A645HGA9-F1
#
_entry.id   AF-A0A645HGA9-F1
#
_cell.length_a   1.000
_cell.length_b   1.000
_cell.length_c   1.000
_cell.angle_alpha   90.00
_cell.angle_beta   90.00
_cell.angle_gamma   90.00
#
_symmetry.space_group_name_H-M   'P 1'
#
loop_
_entity.id
_entity.type
_entity.pdbx_description
1 polymer ?
#
loop_
_entity_poly.entity_id
_entity_poly.type
_entity_poly.pdbx_seq_one_letter_code
_entity_poly.pdbx_strand_id
1 'polypeptide(L)'
;MKAKFRPDKSPLGQIKNLDYLMQQEFIYHYNKILHKGWFSSWQLKFTVTQLKRGCIRKAIRLTNEEYFVGKSREYLIDNFHEEMHQYCPWNDENSHSPGSVCEGSFCDEAYENWLEAKVK
;
A
#
# COMPACT_ATOMS: atom_id res chain seq x y z
N MET A 1 8.53 -0.30 -13.42
CA MET A 1 7.44 -0.16 -12.44
C MET A 1 8.04 0.11 -11.07
N LYS A 2 7.58 1.16 -10.36
CA LYS A 2 7.94 1.36 -8.93
C LYS A 2 7.32 0.20 -8.11
N ALA A 3 8.01 -0.24 -7.06
CA ALA A 3 7.46 -1.26 -6.16
C ALA A 3 6.34 -0.66 -5.30
N LYS A 4 5.17 -1.32 -5.25
CA LYS A 4 4.01 -0.91 -4.42
C LYS A 4 4.20 -1.16 -2.92
N PHE A 5 5.33 -1.73 -2.53
CA PHE A 5 5.62 -2.15 -1.16
C PHE A 5 7.03 -1.75 -0.76
N ARG A 6 7.22 -1.54 0.55
CA ARG A 6 8.52 -1.30 1.18
C ARG A 6 8.73 -2.25 2.37
N PRO A 7 9.99 -2.50 2.79
CA PRO A 7 10.22 -3.23 4.03
C PRO A 7 9.75 -2.42 5.24
N ASP A 8 9.18 -3.11 6.22
CA ASP A 8 9.05 -2.57 7.57
C ASP A 8 10.44 -2.50 8.23
N LYS A 9 10.96 -1.28 8.36
CA LYS A 9 12.27 -1.00 8.96
C LYS A 9 12.24 -1.03 10.50
N SER A 10 11.05 -1.05 11.11
CA SER A 10 10.96 -1.10 12.57
C SER A 10 11.51 -2.43 13.13
N PRO A 11 11.88 -2.48 14.42
CA PRO A 11 12.23 -3.74 15.08
C PRO A 11 11.10 -4.79 15.05
N LEU A 12 9.84 -4.33 15.08
CA LEU A 12 8.64 -5.18 14.99
C LEU A 12 8.35 -5.65 13.55
N GLY A 13 9.01 -5.06 12.57
CA GLY A 13 8.90 -5.41 11.16
C GLY A 13 9.62 -6.72 10.79
N GLN A 14 10.52 -7.20 11.63
CA GLN A 14 11.23 -8.46 11.41
C GLN A 14 10.33 -9.65 11.73
N ILE A 15 10.20 -10.57 10.78
CA ILE A 15 9.44 -11.81 10.95
C ILE A 15 10.37 -12.84 11.60
N LYS A 16 9.97 -13.35 12.77
CA LYS A 16 10.83 -14.22 13.61
C LYS A 16 10.42 -15.70 13.60
N ASN A 17 9.19 -16.01 13.20
CA ASN A 17 8.68 -17.37 13.21
C ASN A 17 7.91 -17.69 11.92
N LEU A 18 7.74 -18.98 11.66
CA LEU A 18 7.14 -19.49 10.43
C LEU A 18 5.63 -19.22 10.38
N ASP A 19 4.92 -19.36 11.50
CA ASP A 19 3.47 -19.13 11.53
C ASP A 19 3.12 -17.70 11.10
N TYR A 20 3.82 -16.73 11.67
CA TYR A 20 3.64 -15.32 11.34
C TYR A 20 4.06 -14.99 9.91
N LEU A 21 5.07 -15.69 9.36
CA LEU A 21 5.44 -15.59 7.95
C LEU A 21 4.27 -16.01 7.05
N MET A 22 3.61 -17.11 7.38
CA MET A 22 2.54 -17.69 6.58
C MET A 22 1.24 -16.88 6.58
N GLN A 23 1.06 -16.02 7.59
CA GLN A 23 -0.05 -15.08 7.66
C GLN A 23 0.11 -13.89 6.69
N GLN A 24 1.33 -13.56 6.25
CA GLN A 24 1.55 -12.44 5.35
C GLN A 24 1.22 -12.82 3.91
N GLU A 25 0.59 -11.95 3.13
CA GLU A 25 0.44 -12.18 1.69
C GLU A 25 1.77 -11.93 0.95
N PHE A 26 2.40 -10.79 1.24
CA PHE A 26 3.68 -10.37 0.68
C PHE A 26 4.72 -10.18 1.78
N ILE A 27 5.97 -10.54 1.46
CA ILE A 27 7.11 -10.54 2.38
C ILE A 27 8.28 -9.86 1.68
N TYR A 28 9.08 -9.12 2.45
CA TYR A 28 10.33 -8.55 1.96
C TYR A 28 11.51 -9.47 2.31
N HIS A 29 12.28 -9.85 1.30
CA HIS A 29 13.48 -10.68 1.42
C HIS A 29 14.54 -10.25 0.40
N TYR A 30 15.76 -9.93 0.87
CA TYR A 30 16.90 -9.48 0.04
C TYR A 30 16.52 -8.49 -1.08
N ASN A 31 15.92 -7.36 -0.72
CA ASN A 31 15.49 -6.31 -1.65
C ASN A 31 14.40 -6.70 -2.65
N LYS A 32 13.72 -7.83 -2.42
CA LYS A 32 12.60 -8.29 -3.23
C LYS A 32 11.33 -8.42 -2.41
N ILE A 33 10.20 -8.18 -3.06
CA ILE A 33 8.86 -8.48 -2.55
C ILE A 33 8.46 -9.84 -3.11
N LEU A 34 8.15 -10.78 -2.23
CA LEU A 34 7.82 -12.15 -2.58
C LEU A 34 6.46 -12.49 -1.98
N HIS A 35 5.62 -13.22 -2.72
CA HIS A 35 4.39 -13.79 -2.17
C HIS A 35 4.72 -14.94 -1.20
N LYS A 36 3.91 -15.16 -0.16
CA LYS A 36 4.15 -16.25 0.82
C LYS A 36 4.34 -17.63 0.21
N GLY A 37 3.67 -17.90 -0.92
CA GLY A 37 3.80 -19.17 -1.64
C GLY A 37 5.23 -19.50 -2.06
N TRP A 38 6.07 -18.48 -2.26
CA TRP A 38 7.49 -18.66 -2.52
C TRP A 38 8.23 -19.30 -1.34
N PHE A 39 7.87 -18.94 -0.09
CA PHE A 39 8.45 -19.57 1.10
C PHE A 39 7.81 -20.92 1.41
N SER A 40 6.55 -21.13 1.03
CA SER A 40 5.89 -22.45 1.13
C SER A 40 6.54 -23.51 0.25
N SER A 41 7.13 -23.12 -0.89
CA SER A 41 7.82 -24.04 -1.79
C SER A 41 9.27 -24.32 -1.39
N TRP A 42 9.79 -23.61 -0.38
CA TRP A 42 11.15 -23.79 0.11
C TRP A 42 11.25 -24.93 1.12
N GLN A 43 12.44 -25.53 1.21
CA GLN A 43 12.74 -26.42 2.33
C GLN A 43 12.67 -25.66 3.65
N LEU A 44 11.92 -26.21 4.62
CA LEU A 44 11.69 -25.59 5.94
C LEU A 44 12.99 -25.17 6.64
N LYS A 45 14.05 -25.98 6.52
CA LYS A 45 15.37 -25.69 7.12
C LYS A 45 15.95 -24.37 6.60
N PHE A 46 15.78 -24.09 5.32
CA PHE A 46 16.26 -22.85 4.72
C PHE A 46 15.44 -21.65 5.20
N THR A 47 14.11 -21.74 5.19
CA THR A 47 13.22 -20.70 5.71
C THR A 47 13.53 -20.35 7.17
N VAL A 48 13.70 -21.36 8.03
CA VAL A 48 14.08 -21.16 9.44
C VAL A 48 15.45 -20.48 9.57
N THR A 49 16.41 -20.83 8.73
CA THR A 49 17.74 -20.18 8.73
C THR A 49 17.63 -18.70 8.36
N GLN A 50 16.80 -18.35 7.38
CA GLN A 50 16.57 -16.97 6.97
C GLN A 50 15.85 -16.15 8.06
N LEU A 51 14.87 -16.76 8.74
CA LEU A 51 14.18 -16.16 9.90
C LEU A 51 15.17 -15.84 11.03
N LYS A 52 16.05 -16.80 11.37
CA LYS A 52 17.09 -16.61 12.41
C LYS A 52 18.09 -15.51 12.06
N ARG A 53 18.43 -15.36 10.78
CA ARG A 53 19.30 -14.27 10.29
C ARG A 53 18.61 -12.91 10.27
N GLY A 54 17.29 -12.85 10.45
CA GLY A 54 16.52 -11.62 10.40
C GLY A 54 16.42 -10.99 9.01
N CYS A 55 16.63 -11.78 7.96
CA CYS A 55 16.60 -11.31 6.57
C CYS A 55 15.18 -11.15 6.01
N ILE A 56 14.16 -11.61 6.76
CA ILE A 56 12.76 -11.61 6.35
C ILE A 56 12.02 -10.53 7.14
N ARG A 57 11.36 -9.61 6.42
CA ARG A 57 10.59 -8.50 6.99
C ARG A 57 9.18 -8.43 6.40
N LYS A 58 8.28 -7.76 7.11
CA LYS A 58 6.94 -7.43 6.58
C LYS A 58 7.07 -6.54 5.35
N ALA A 59 6.24 -6.80 4.34
CA ALA A 59 6.04 -5.89 3.23
C ALA A 59 4.90 -4.92 3.59
N ILE A 60 5.22 -3.64 3.75
CA ILE A 60 4.23 -2.58 3.97
C ILE A 60 3.84 -2.04 2.61
N ARG A 61 2.53 -2.08 2.33
CA ARG A 61 1.96 -1.47 1.14
C ARG A 61 2.06 0.05 1.24
N LEU A 62 2.55 0.68 0.18
CA LEU A 62 2.72 2.13 0.12
C LEU A 62 1.36 2.84 0.06
N THR A 63 1.32 4.04 0.59
CA THR A 63 0.23 4.98 0.27
C THR A 63 0.40 5.51 -1.15
N ASN A 64 -0.64 6.10 -1.73
CA ASN A 64 -0.54 6.75 -3.04
C ASN A 64 0.46 7.92 -2.98
N GLU A 65 0.49 8.67 -1.88
CA GLU A 65 1.49 9.72 -1.64
C GLU A 65 2.93 9.15 -1.74
N GLU A 66 3.24 8.11 -0.98
CA GLU A 66 4.57 7.48 -0.98
C GLU A 66 4.92 6.91 -2.37
N TYR A 67 3.94 6.33 -3.07
CA TYR A 67 4.15 5.71 -4.38
C TYR A 67 4.40 6.74 -5.49
N PHE A 68 3.62 7.82 -5.49
CA PHE A 68 3.68 8.90 -6.47
C PHE A 68 4.58 10.07 -6.06
N VAL A 69 5.44 9.89 -5.05
CA VAL A 69 6.42 10.91 -4.63
C VAL A 69 7.14 11.55 -5.83
N GLY A 70 7.14 12.89 -5.85
CA GLY A 70 7.72 13.73 -6.89
C GLY A 70 6.80 14.03 -8.09
N LYS A 71 5.55 13.53 -8.09
CA LYS A 71 4.51 13.94 -9.05
C LYS A 71 3.79 15.17 -8.55
N SER A 72 3.46 16.08 -9.48
CA SER A 72 2.69 17.27 -9.14
C SER A 72 1.22 16.91 -8.91
N ARG A 73 0.51 17.77 -8.19
CA ARG A 73 -0.91 17.61 -7.92
C ARG A 73 -1.72 17.59 -9.20
N GLU A 74 -1.42 18.49 -10.14
CA GLU A 74 -2.10 18.61 -11.43
C GLU A 74 -1.99 17.30 -12.21
N TYR A 75 -0.77 16.73 -12.28
CA TYR A 75 -0.56 15.44 -12.92
C TYR A 75 -1.41 14.33 -12.27
N LEU A 76 -1.50 14.32 -10.93
CA LEU A 76 -2.25 13.28 -10.23
C LEU A 76 -3.76 13.43 -10.46
N ILE A 77 -4.28 14.65 -10.46
CA ILE A 77 -5.68 14.92 -10.79
C ILE A 77 -5.95 14.49 -12.22
N ASP A 78 -5.16 14.93 -13.20
CA ASP A 78 -5.38 14.62 -14.62
C ASP A 78 -5.39 13.11 -14.92
N ASN A 79 -4.66 12.30 -14.16
CA ASN A 79 -4.51 10.87 -14.41
C ASN A 79 -5.37 9.97 -13.50
N PHE A 80 -5.80 10.46 -12.33
CA PHE A 80 -6.44 9.64 -11.29
C PHE A 80 -7.71 10.27 -10.70
N HIS A 81 -8.23 11.35 -11.27
CA HIS A 81 -9.43 12.04 -10.78
C HIS A 81 -10.61 11.08 -10.53
N GLU A 82 -10.92 10.18 -11.46
CA GLU A 82 -12.01 9.21 -11.29
C GLU A 82 -11.78 8.24 -10.12
N GLU A 83 -10.53 7.85 -9.87
CA GLU A 83 -10.19 6.98 -8.73
C GLU A 83 -10.33 7.71 -7.39
N MET A 84 -10.03 9.01 -7.35
CA MET A 84 -10.14 9.85 -6.15
C MET A 84 -11.60 10.01 -5.70
N HIS A 85 -12.57 9.97 -6.63
CA HIS A 85 -14.00 10.12 -6.30
C HIS A 85 -14.51 9.03 -5.34
N GLN A 86 -13.90 7.84 -5.39
CA GLN A 86 -14.23 6.75 -4.47
C GLN A 86 -13.87 7.07 -3.01
N TYR A 87 -13.02 8.08 -2.79
CA TYR A 87 -12.55 8.54 -1.48
C TYR A 87 -13.22 9.84 -1.05
N CYS A 88 -14.24 10.30 -1.78
CA CYS A 88 -15.06 11.44 -1.39
C CYS A 88 -15.87 11.09 -0.13
N PRO A 89 -15.76 11.87 0.97
CA PRO A 89 -16.57 11.67 2.18
C PRO A 89 -18.08 11.79 1.95
N TRP A 90 -18.47 12.44 0.84
CA TRP A 90 -19.84 12.77 0.47
C TRP A 90 -20.34 11.94 -0.73
N ASN A 91 -19.80 10.74 -0.91
CA ASN A 91 -20.10 9.88 -2.06
C ASN A 91 -21.50 9.24 -2.03
N ASP A 92 -22.27 9.39 -0.94
CA ASP A 92 -23.64 8.88 -0.84
C ASP A 92 -24.68 9.99 -1.09
N GLU A 93 -25.59 9.70 -2.03
CA GLU A 93 -26.85 10.39 -2.34
C GLU A 93 -26.83 11.93 -2.22
N ASN A 94 -25.95 12.58 -3.01
CA ASN A 94 -26.10 13.92 -3.62
C ASN A 94 -24.73 14.43 -4.14
N SER A 95 -23.88 13.54 -4.67
CA SER A 95 -22.57 13.93 -5.19
C SER A 95 -22.71 14.72 -6.50
N HIS A 96 -22.17 15.93 -6.54
CA HIS A 96 -22.01 16.76 -7.74
C HIS A 96 -23.29 17.26 -8.44
N SER A 97 -24.46 17.18 -7.80
CA SER A 97 -25.66 17.90 -8.28
C SER A 97 -25.57 19.40 -7.94
N PRO A 98 -26.20 20.29 -8.72
CA PRO A 98 -26.37 21.69 -8.32
C PRO A 98 -27.05 21.78 -6.95
N GLY A 99 -26.40 22.40 -5.96
CA GLY A 99 -26.84 22.43 -4.55
C GLY A 99 -26.31 21.29 -3.68
N SER A 100 -25.43 20.44 -4.20
CA SER A 100 -24.67 19.47 -3.40
C SER A 100 -23.68 20.14 -2.46
N VAL A 101 -23.38 19.51 -1.32
CA VAL A 101 -22.37 19.97 -0.35
C VAL A 101 -21.00 20.18 -1.02
N CYS A 102 -20.71 19.41 -2.07
CA CYS A 102 -19.44 19.44 -2.77
C CYS A 102 -19.35 20.53 -3.86
N GLU A 103 -20.43 21.03 -4.45
CA GLU A 103 -20.42 22.00 -5.58
C GLU A 103 -19.26 21.81 -6.61
N GLY A 104 -18.77 20.57 -6.82
CA GLY A 104 -17.56 20.28 -7.61
C GLY A 104 -16.22 20.81 -7.06
N SER A 105 -16.20 21.44 -5.89
CA SER A 105 -15.04 22.14 -5.30
C SER A 105 -14.39 21.39 -4.12
N PHE A 106 -15.10 20.47 -3.47
CA PHE A 106 -14.59 19.74 -2.28
C PHE A 106 -13.77 18.48 -2.63
N CYS A 107 -13.22 18.42 -3.85
CA CYS A 107 -12.31 17.38 -4.31
C CYS A 107 -10.97 17.35 -3.56
N ASP A 108 -10.64 18.40 -2.81
CA ASP A 108 -9.42 18.47 -2.00
C ASP A 108 -9.42 17.39 -0.90
N GLU A 109 -10.53 17.18 -0.20
CA GLU A 109 -10.61 16.10 0.82
C GLU A 109 -10.53 14.72 0.18
N ALA A 110 -11.17 14.53 -0.98
CA ALA A 110 -11.07 13.28 -1.73
C ALA A 110 -9.62 13.01 -2.20
N TYR A 111 -8.90 14.06 -2.60
CA TYR A 111 -7.49 13.99 -2.97
C TYR A 111 -6.61 13.59 -1.77
N GLU A 112 -6.77 14.22 -0.61
CA GLU A 112 -6.02 13.88 0.60
C GLU A 112 -6.32 12.45 1.07
N ASN A 113 -7.60 12.06 1.11
CA ASN A 113 -8.00 10.68 1.45
C ASN A 113 -7.41 9.66 0.45
N TRP A 114 -7.38 10.00 -0.84
CA TRP A 114 -6.75 9.16 -1.85
C TRP A 114 -5.22 9.08 -1.65
N LEU A 115 -4.55 10.18 -1.28
CA LEU A 115 -3.12 10.19 -0.99
C LEU A 115 -2.77 9.25 0.17
N GLU A 116 -3.58 9.24 1.23
CA GLU A 116 -3.41 8.37 2.40
C GLU A 116 -3.77 6.90 2.12
N ALA A 117 -4.62 6.65 1.13
CA ALA A 117 -5.05 5.32 0.76
C ALA A 117 -3.89 4.45 0.26
N LYS A 118 -3.98 3.14 0.52
CA LYS A 118 -3.00 2.17 0.01
C LYS A 118 -3.13 2.04 -1.50
N VAL A 119 -1.99 2.13 -2.19
CA VAL A 119 -1.93 1.97 -3.66
C VAL A 119 -2.57 0.65 -4.05
N LYS A 120 -3.55 0.64 -4.94
CA LYS A 120 -4.25 -0.60 -5.38
C LYS A 120 -3.34 -1.52 -6.18
#